data_AF-A0A350X256-F1
#
_entry.id   AF-A0A350X256-F1
#
_cell.length_a   1.000
_cell.length_b   1.000
_cell.length_c   1.000
_cell.angle_alpha   90.00
_cell.angle_beta   90.00
_cell.angle_gamma   90.00
#
_symmetry.space_group_name_H-M   'P 1'
#
loop_
_entity.id
_entity.type
_entity.pdbx_description
1 polymer ?
#
loop_
_entity_poly.entity_id
_entity_poly.type
_entity_poly.pdbx_seq_one_letter_code
_entity_poly.pdbx_strand_id
1 'polypeptide(L)'
;MLQKRAIRIIKNFDYYEPTNKLFNKLHALKFVDLVDFYTAQVMYKVYNNVLPNCIQRLFTIRGSQYKLRGLCMFNKIRAKTNIKSRSISVKGVNLWNNCDREFKLCTSLCKFKKMFKNKVINNYII
;
A
#
# COMPACT_ATOMS: atom_id res chain seq x y z
N MET A 1 4.37 -9.19 18.54
CA MET A 1 4.15 -9.36 17.09
C MET A 1 4.62 -10.73 16.64
N LEU A 2 3.70 -11.64 16.27
CA LEU A 2 4.01 -13.04 15.92
C LEU A 2 5.04 -13.20 14.79
N GLN A 3 4.90 -12.41 13.71
CA GLN A 3 5.81 -12.45 12.56
C GLN A 3 7.28 -12.21 12.93
N LYS A 4 7.54 -11.27 13.86
CA LYS A 4 8.90 -10.97 14.32
C LYS A 4 9.51 -12.14 15.09
N ARG A 5 8.71 -12.81 15.93
CA ARG A 5 9.14 -13.99 16.70
C ARG A 5 9.46 -15.16 15.75
N ALA A 6 8.58 -15.43 14.79
CA ALA A 6 8.78 -16.49 13.80
C ALA A 6 10.08 -16.31 12.99
N ILE A 7 10.34 -15.10 12.49
CA ILE A 7 11.57 -14.80 11.74
C ILE A 7 12.83 -15.02 12.58
N ARG A 8 12.80 -14.65 13.86
CA ARG A 8 13.94 -14.85 14.76
C ARG A 8 14.20 -16.33 15.04
N ILE A 9 13.14 -17.12 15.24
CA ILE A 9 13.26 -18.58 15.46
C ILE A 9 13.88 -19.25 14.22
N ILE A 10 13.37 -18.95 13.02
CA ILE A 10 13.83 -19.59 11.77
C ILE A 10 15.31 -19.32 11.50
N LYS A 11 15.79 -18.12 11.84
CA LYS A 11 17.15 -17.70 11.51
C LYS A 11 18.13 -17.71 12.67
N ASN A 12 17.70 -18.12 13.87
CA ASN A 12 18.50 -18.22 15.09
C ASN A 12 19.36 -16.96 15.36
N PHE A 13 18.78 -15.77 15.13
CA PHE A 13 19.49 -14.49 15.27
C PHE A 13 19.58 -14.04 16.73
N ASP A 14 20.65 -13.31 17.03
CA ASP A 14 20.88 -12.71 18.35
C ASP A 14 19.75 -11.77 18.78
N TYR A 15 19.54 -11.73 20.09
CA TYR A 15 18.52 -10.90 20.72
C TYR A 15 18.65 -9.42 20.30
N TYR A 16 19.88 -8.91 20.23
CA TYR A 16 20.19 -7.50 19.95
C TYR A 16 20.12 -7.08 18.48
N GLU A 17 19.97 -8.01 17.51
CA GLU A 17 20.00 -7.61 16.10
C GLU A 17 18.73 -6.78 15.71
N PRO A 18 18.90 -5.64 15.02
CA PRO A 18 17.78 -4.81 14.59
C PRO A 18 16.83 -5.56 13.66
N THR A 19 15.55 -5.56 13.99
CA THR A 19 14.54 -6.35 13.26
C THR A 19 14.35 -5.87 11.81
N ASN A 20 14.56 -4.59 11.51
CA ASN A 20 14.44 -4.05 10.14
C ASN A 20 15.44 -4.70 9.18
N LYS A 21 16.69 -4.89 9.63
CA LYS A 21 17.74 -5.57 8.86
C LYS A 21 17.34 -7.00 8.53
N LEU A 22 16.65 -7.69 9.46
CA LEU A 22 16.16 -9.06 9.25
C LEU A 22 15.11 -9.13 8.12
N PHE A 23 14.16 -8.20 8.11
CA PHE A 23 13.13 -8.13 7.06
C PHE A 23 13.73 -7.82 5.69
N ASN A 24 14.73 -6.94 5.64
CA ASN A 24 15.46 -6.65 4.41
C ASN A 24 16.23 -7.88 3.90
N LYS A 25 17.03 -8.53 4.76
CA LYS A 25 17.79 -9.76 4.43
C LYS A 25 16.90 -10.88 3.90
N LEU A 26 15.67 -11.00 4.42
CA LEU A 26 14.69 -12.01 4.00
C LEU A 26 13.80 -11.58 2.83
N HIS A 27 13.97 -10.36 2.30
CA HIS A 27 13.06 -9.75 1.32
C HIS A 27 11.57 -9.88 1.70
N ALA A 28 11.30 -9.79 3.01
CA ALA A 28 9.99 -9.95 3.61
C ALA A 28 9.44 -8.59 4.04
N LEU A 29 8.14 -8.39 3.85
CA LEU A 29 7.45 -7.18 4.29
C LEU A 29 6.96 -7.36 5.74
N LYS A 30 7.03 -6.30 6.55
CA LYS A 30 6.41 -6.28 7.87
C LYS A 30 4.90 -6.31 7.72
N PHE A 31 4.20 -6.79 8.75
CA PHE A 31 2.74 -6.91 8.73
C PHE A 31 2.00 -5.63 8.34
N VAL A 32 2.38 -4.47 8.91
CA VAL A 32 1.73 -3.19 8.58
C VAL A 32 1.91 -2.87 7.10
N ASP A 33 3.12 -3.10 6.58
CA ASP A 33 3.44 -2.86 5.19
C ASP A 33 2.80 -3.88 4.24
N LEU A 34 2.54 -5.11 4.70
CA LEU A 34 1.74 -6.10 3.98
C LEU A 34 0.29 -5.62 3.82
N VAL A 35 -0.31 -5.11 4.89
CA VAL A 35 -1.67 -4.55 4.83
C VAL A 35 -1.70 -3.41 3.83
N ASP A 36 -0.70 -2.52 3.84
CA ASP A 36 -0.59 -1.41 2.91
C ASP A 36 -0.36 -1.89 1.47
N PHE A 37 0.46 -2.92 1.27
CA PHE A 37 0.71 -3.55 -0.03
C PHE A 37 -0.55 -4.16 -0.64
N TYR A 38 -1.35 -4.90 0.13
CA TYR A 38 -2.62 -5.45 -0.35
C TYR A 38 -3.65 -4.35 -0.59
N THR A 39 -3.70 -3.35 0.29
CA THR A 39 -4.57 -2.18 0.12
C THR A 39 -4.23 -1.44 -1.18
N ALA A 40 -2.95 -1.24 -1.47
CA ALA A 40 -2.47 -0.60 -2.69
C ALA A 40 -2.87 -1.38 -3.96
N GLN A 41 -2.80 -2.71 -3.91
CA GLN A 41 -3.26 -3.56 -5.02
C GLN A 41 -4.76 -3.44 -5.28
N VAL A 42 -5.58 -3.36 -4.22
CA VAL A 42 -7.02 -3.13 -4.38
C VAL A 42 -7.25 -1.78 -5.04
N MET A 43 -6.58 -0.72 -4.57
CA MET A 43 -6.70 0.62 -5.17
C MET A 43 -6.25 0.65 -6.64
N TYR A 44 -5.20 -0.09 -7.00
CA TYR A 44 -4.80 -0.27 -8.39
C TYR A 44 -5.91 -0.88 -9.24
N LYS A 45 -6.58 -1.92 -8.73
CA LYS A 45 -7.71 -2.55 -9.42
C LYS A 45 -8.92 -1.62 -9.53
N VAL A 46 -9.19 -0.81 -8.49
CA VAL A 46 -10.23 0.23 -8.51
C VAL A 46 -9.91 1.25 -9.60
N TYR A 47 -8.67 1.74 -9.65
CA TYR A 47 -8.27 2.73 -10.64
C TYR A 47 -8.41 2.24 -12.09
N ASN A 48 -8.14 0.96 -12.33
CA ASN A 48 -8.29 0.33 -13.64
C ASN A 48 -9.69 -0.25 -13.91
N ASN A 49 -10.68 0.03 -13.05
CA ASN A 49 -12.06 -0.47 -13.18
C ASN A 49 -12.18 -2.01 -13.33
N VAL A 50 -11.27 -2.78 -12.71
CA VAL A 50 -11.24 -4.25 -12.78
C VAL A 50 -12.15 -4.89 -11.71
N LEU A 51 -12.58 -4.12 -10.71
CA LEU A 51 -13.42 -4.60 -9.62
C LEU A 51 -14.91 -4.59 -10.00
N PRO A 52 -15.74 -5.44 -9.36
CA PRO A 52 -17.18 -5.40 -9.51
C PRO A 52 -17.76 -4.03 -9.20
N ASN A 53 -18.81 -3.63 -9.94
CA ASN A 53 -19.43 -2.30 -9.84
C ASN A 53 -19.87 -1.91 -8.42
N CYS A 54 -20.30 -2.88 -7.61
CA CYS A 54 -20.71 -2.65 -6.22
C CYS A 54 -19.57 -2.10 -5.35
N ILE A 55 -18.33 -2.57 -5.59
CA ILE A 55 -17.13 -2.09 -4.90
C ILE A 55 -16.62 -0.82 -5.56
N GLN A 56 -16.66 -0.75 -6.89
CA GLN A 56 -16.19 0.41 -7.65
C GLN A 56 -16.90 1.70 -7.21
N ARG A 57 -18.22 1.62 -6.97
CA ARG A 57 -19.06 2.76 -6.55
C ARG A 57 -18.69 3.35 -5.19
N LEU A 58 -17.91 2.63 -4.37
CA LEU A 58 -17.38 3.15 -3.10
C LEU A 58 -16.28 4.19 -3.30
N PHE A 59 -15.70 4.26 -4.49
CA PHE A 59 -14.58 5.13 -4.82
C PHE A 59 -14.98 6.11 -5.91
N THR A 60 -14.78 7.40 -5.66
CA THR A 60 -15.00 8.46 -6.64
C THR A 60 -13.67 9.09 -7.02
N ILE A 61 -13.34 9.05 -8.30
CA ILE A 61 -12.18 9.77 -8.83
C ILE A 61 -12.55 11.25 -8.89
N ARG A 62 -11.62 12.11 -8.48
CA ARG A 62 -11.83 13.55 -8.52
C ARG A 62 -11.86 14.00 -9.98
N GLY A 63 -13.05 14.36 -10.47
CA GLY A 63 -13.20 14.96 -11.80
C GLY A 63 -12.58 16.34 -11.81
N SER A 64 -11.69 16.60 -12.76
CA SER A 64 -11.26 17.96 -13.08
C SER A 64 -11.38 18.15 -14.58
N GLN A 65 -12.06 19.22 -14.99
CA GLN A 65 -12.16 19.63 -16.39
C GLN A 65 -10.81 20.13 -16.94
N TYR A 66 -9.83 20.39 -16.06
CA TYR A 66 -8.50 20.90 -16.40
C TYR A 66 -7.40 19.91 -16.02
N LYS A 67 -6.27 19.94 -16.75
CA LYS A 67 -5.10 19.08 -16.51
C LYS A 67 -4.29 19.50 -15.26
N LEU A 68 -4.92 19.53 -14.09
CA LEU A 68 -4.27 19.91 -12.84
C LEU A 68 -3.55 18.72 -12.20
N ARG A 69 -2.60 19.00 -11.27
CA ARG A 69 -1.84 18.00 -10.50
C ARG A 69 -2.72 16.97 -9.74
N GLY A 70 -4.03 17.20 -9.66
CA GLY A 70 -5.05 16.31 -9.08
C GLY A 70 -5.66 15.28 -10.04
N LEU A 71 -5.29 15.26 -11.33
CA LEU A 71 -5.70 14.16 -12.22
C LEU A 71 -5.19 12.84 -11.62
N CYS A 72 -6.08 11.85 -11.51
CA CYS A 72 -5.80 10.53 -10.92
C CYS A 72 -5.72 10.52 -9.37
N MET A 73 -6.35 11.46 -8.69
CA MET A 73 -6.61 11.39 -7.24
C MET A 73 -8.05 10.96 -6.95
N PHE A 74 -8.21 10.14 -5.91
CA PHE A 74 -9.51 9.78 -5.37
C PHE A 74 -10.00 10.85 -4.38
N ASN A 75 -11.31 11.01 -4.27
CA ASN A 75 -11.94 11.86 -3.27
C ASN A 75 -11.70 11.29 -1.87
N LYS A 76 -11.16 12.13 -0.97
CA LYS A 76 -10.90 11.75 0.42
C LYS A 76 -12.20 11.86 1.22
N ILE A 77 -12.62 10.76 1.85
CA ILE A 77 -13.75 10.76 2.78
C ILE A 77 -13.23 11.12 4.18
N ARG A 78 -13.91 12.04 4.87
CA ARG A 78 -13.59 12.39 6.27
C ARG A 78 -14.02 11.24 7.19
N ALA A 79 -13.06 10.61 7.86
CA ALA A 79 -13.34 9.62 8.90
C ALA A 79 -13.48 10.31 10.26
N LYS A 80 -14.62 10.10 10.94
CA LYS A 80 -14.84 10.58 12.31
C LYS A 80 -14.25 9.64 13.37
N THR A 81 -14.07 8.36 13.05
CA THR A 81 -13.59 7.33 13.99
C THR A 81 -12.35 6.62 13.48
N ASN A 82 -11.54 6.09 14.40
CA ASN A 82 -10.36 5.28 14.09
C ASN A 82 -10.69 4.00 13.32
N ILE A 83 -11.89 3.43 13.53
CA ILE A 83 -12.33 2.25 12.79
C ILE A 83 -12.55 2.62 11.32
N LYS A 84 -13.27 3.73 11.06
CA LYS A 84 -13.52 4.19 9.70
C LYS A 84 -12.24 4.64 9.01
N SER A 85 -11.30 5.27 9.72
CA SER A 85 -10.03 5.72 9.15
C SER A 85 -9.17 4.55 8.65
N ARG A 86 -9.26 3.38 9.29
CA ARG A 86 -8.59 2.13 8.88
C ARG A 86 -9.27 1.40 7.71
N SER A 87 -10.50 1.77 7.36
CA SER A 87 -11.22 1.13 6.24
C SER A 87 -10.52 1.40 4.90
N ILE A 88 -10.66 0.47 3.95
CA ILE A 88 -10.06 0.60 2.62
C ILE A 88 -10.50 1.86 1.88
N SER A 89 -11.76 2.28 2.09
CA SER A 89 -12.34 3.51 1.52
C SER A 89 -11.63 4.79 1.96
N VAL A 90 -10.94 4.78 3.11
CA VAL A 90 -10.24 5.95 3.64
C VAL A 90 -8.73 5.74 3.57
N LYS A 91 -8.23 4.66 4.19
CA LYS A 91 -6.79 4.35 4.22
C LYS A 91 -6.25 4.08 2.81
N GLY A 92 -6.99 3.32 1.99
CA GLY A 92 -6.57 3.02 0.62
C GLY A 92 -6.56 4.25 -0.27
N VAL A 93 -7.57 5.10 -0.18
CA VAL A 93 -7.60 6.39 -0.88
C VAL A 93 -6.43 7.28 -0.48
N ASN A 94 -6.12 7.37 0.82
CA ASN A 94 -4.97 8.15 1.29
C ASN A 94 -3.65 7.57 0.78
N LEU A 95 -3.50 6.25 0.85
CA LEU A 95 -2.30 5.55 0.36
C LEU A 95 -2.11 5.80 -1.14
N TRP A 96 -3.14 5.60 -1.96
CA TRP A 96 -3.07 5.83 -3.41
C TRP A 96 -2.79 7.28 -3.77
N ASN A 97 -3.40 8.22 -3.05
CA ASN A 97 -3.18 9.65 -3.30
C ASN A 97 -1.75 10.08 -2.97
N ASN A 98 -1.13 9.44 -1.97
CA ASN A 98 0.27 9.68 -1.59
C ASN A 98 1.28 8.86 -2.43
N CYS A 99 0.83 7.93 -3.28
CA CYS A 99 1.72 7.19 -4.17
C CYS A 99 2.26 8.09 -5.30
N ASP A 100 3.52 7.85 -5.66
CA ASP A 100 4.19 8.56 -6.75
C ASP A 100 3.48 8.30 -8.08
N ARG A 101 3.62 9.25 -9.01
CA ARG A 101 2.99 9.19 -10.33
C ARG A 101 3.41 7.94 -11.12
N GLU A 102 4.65 7.49 -10.95
CA GLU A 102 5.18 6.28 -11.58
C GLU A 102 4.37 5.02 -11.25
N PHE A 103 3.89 4.90 -10.00
CA PHE A 103 3.04 3.79 -9.59
C PHE A 103 1.68 3.81 -10.30
N LYS A 104 1.14 5.01 -10.53
CA LYS A 104 -0.17 5.20 -11.17
C LYS A 104 -0.12 4.99 -12.68
N LEU A 105 1.05 5.19 -13.30
CA LEU A 105 1.29 4.97 -14.73
C LEU A 105 1.59 3.50 -15.06
N CYS A 106 1.75 2.63 -14.06
CA CYS A 106 1.99 1.21 -14.30
C CYS A 106 0.80 0.56 -15.03
N THR A 107 1.05 0.01 -16.22
CA THR A 107 0.04 -0.71 -17.01
C THR A 107 -0.21 -2.14 -16.54
N SER A 108 0.71 -2.72 -15.78
CA SER A 108 0.61 -4.09 -15.27
C SER A 108 0.62 -4.13 -13.75
N LEU A 109 -0.31 -4.92 -13.20
CA LEU A 109 -0.37 -5.23 -11.77
C LEU A 109 0.91 -5.92 -11.28
N CYS A 110 1.54 -6.76 -12.10
CA CYS A 110 2.78 -7.44 -11.72
C CYS A 110 3.93 -6.45 -11.53
N LYS A 111 4.05 -5.47 -12.45
CA LYS A 111 5.04 -4.39 -12.35
C LYS A 111 4.77 -3.53 -11.10
N PHE A 112 3.52 -3.15 -10.88
CA PHE A 112 3.10 -2.40 -9.70
C PHE A 112 3.49 -3.11 -8.39
N LYS A 113 3.18 -4.41 -8.29
CA LYS A 113 3.52 -5.23 -7.11
C LYS A 113 5.03 -5.22 -6.82
N LYS A 114 5.84 -5.45 -7.85
CA LYS A 114 7.30 -5.48 -7.73
C LYS A 114 7.86 -4.13 -7.30
N MET A 115 7.43 -3.04 -7.96
CA MET A 115 7.87 -1.69 -7.61
C MET A 115 7.49 -1.32 -6.18
N PHE A 116 6.25 -1.62 -5.75
CA PHE A 116 5.79 -1.25 -4.41
C PHE A 116 6.57 -2.01 -3.34
N LYS A 117 6.75 -3.31 -3.53
CA LYS A 117 7.54 -4.16 -2.63
C LYS A 117 8.97 -3.64 -2.51
N ASN A 118 9.61 -3.30 -3.63
CA ASN A 118 10.97 -2.76 -3.64
C ASN A 118 11.07 -1.42 -2.90
N LYS A 119 10.14 -0.49 -3.14
CA LYS A 119 10.10 0.80 -2.43
C LYS A 119 10.03 0.61 -0.93
N VAL A 120 9.16 -0.29 -0.45
CA VAL A 120 9.03 -0.56 0.98
C VAL A 120 10.27 -1.22 1.56
N ILE A 121 10.86 -2.21 0.87
CA ILE A 121 12.07 -2.90 1.35
C ILE A 121 13.26 -1.93 1.41
N ASN A 122 13.40 -1.02 0.44
CA ASN A 122 14.45 0.00 0.46
C ASN A 122 14.32 0.92 1.68
N ASN A 123 13.10 1.21 2.12
CA ASN A 123 12.85 1.98 3.35
C ASN A 123 13.24 1.23 4.64
N TYR A 124 13.59 -0.06 4.59
CA TYR A 124 14.11 -0.80 5.74
C TYR A 124 15.63 -0.75 5.88
N ILE A 125 16.32 -0.24 4.85
CA ILE A 125 17.79 -0.09 4.82
C ILE A 125 18.21 1.17 5.60
N ILE A 126 17.38 2.22 5.49
CA ILE A 126 17.46 3.49 6.23
C ILE A 126 17.04 3.24 7.69
#